data_AF-A0A1Y4LMM8-F1
#
_entry.id   AF-A0A1Y4LMM8-F1
#
_cell.length_a   1.000
_cell.length_b   1.000
_cell.length_c   1.000
_cell.angle_alpha   90.00
_cell.angle_beta   90.00
_cell.angle_gamma   90.00
#
_symmetry.space_group_name_H-M   'P 1'
#
loop_
_entity.id
_entity.type
_entity.pdbx_description
1 polymer ?
#
loop_
_entity_poly.entity_id
_entity_poly.type
_entity_poly.pdbx_seq_one_letter_code
_entity_poly.pdbx_strand_id
1 'polypeptide(L)'
;MTKELQLRGTRLDGKKKKILLAAGAAALGILGIAFLASLLLRVDMDQAREIALSAAGGGDIVGQSVDREGFWNEYSFQISNNGTWYEVELDSFGQVTELESDWDRDWSHGRWDWD
;
A
#
# COMPACT_ATOMS: atom_id res chain seq x y z
N MET A 1 -6.59 46.00 35.73
CA MET A 1 -6.16 46.03 34.30
C MET A 1 -6.43 44.65 33.71
N THR A 2 -7.59 44.45 33.11
CA THR A 2 -7.94 43.20 32.41
C THR A 2 -8.02 43.52 30.92
N LYS A 3 -6.98 43.14 30.18
CA LYS A 3 -7.01 43.15 28.72
C LYS A 3 -7.81 41.94 28.28
N GLU A 4 -9.11 42.14 28.05
CA GLU A 4 -9.94 41.13 27.41
C GLU A 4 -9.34 40.82 26.04
N LEU A 5 -8.88 39.58 25.89
CA LEU A 5 -8.46 39.01 24.61
C LEU A 5 -9.71 38.91 23.73
N GLN A 6 -9.99 39.99 23.01
CA GLN A 6 -10.92 40.01 21.89
C GLN A 6 -10.37 39.05 20.84
N LEU A 7 -10.78 37.79 20.92
CA LEU A 7 -10.66 36.80 19.84
C LEU A 7 -11.49 37.32 18.67
N ARG A 8 -10.86 38.16 17.86
CA ARG A 8 -11.45 38.81 16.70
C ARG A 8 -11.64 37.75 15.62
N GLY A 9 -12.72 36.97 15.73
CA GLY A 9 -13.15 36.06 14.68
C GLY A 9 -13.34 36.87 13.40
N THR A 10 -12.47 36.65 12.42
CA THR A 10 -12.56 37.30 11.12
C THR A 10 -13.80 36.77 10.42
N ARG A 11 -14.89 37.55 10.47
CA ARG A 11 -16.12 37.24 9.75
C ARG A 11 -15.82 37.21 8.26
N LEU A 12 -15.76 36.01 7.68
CA LEU A 12 -15.54 35.83 6.25
C LEU A 12 -16.70 36.44 5.47
N ASP A 13 -16.38 37.36 4.55
CA ASP A 13 -17.36 37.96 3.63
C ASP A 13 -18.06 36.88 2.78
N GLY A 14 -19.31 37.12 2.39
CA GLY A 14 -20.14 36.17 1.66
C GLY A 14 -19.50 35.71 0.34
N LYS A 15 -18.75 36.59 -0.36
CA LYS A 15 -18.00 36.23 -1.57
C LYS A 15 -16.80 35.34 -1.24
N LYS A 16 -16.06 35.67 -0.17
CA LYS A 16 -14.91 34.87 0.31
C LYS A 16 -15.34 33.47 0.78
N LYS A 17 -16.50 33.36 1.44
CA LYS A 17 -17.10 32.08 1.83
C LYS A 17 -17.42 31.20 0.61
N LYS A 18 -18.03 31.76 -0.44
CA LYS A 18 -18.33 31.01 -1.68
C LYS A 18 -17.06 30.53 -2.39
N ILE A 19 -16.02 31.35 -2.46
CA ILE A 19 -14.73 30.97 -3.07
C ILE A 19 -14.08 29.84 -2.26
N LEU A 20 -14.05 29.93 -0.93
CA LEU A 20 -13.52 28.88 -0.06
C LEU A 20 -14.29 27.56 -0.19
N LEU A 21 -15.63 27.62 -0.30
CA LEU A 21 -16.45 26.44 -0.54
C LEU A 21 -16.14 25.80 -1.91
N ALA A 22 -16.01 26.60 -2.96
CA ALA A 22 -15.67 26.11 -4.29
C ALA A 22 -14.27 25.49 -4.33
N ALA A 23 -13.27 26.14 -3.72
CA ALA A 23 -11.91 25.63 -3.62
C ALA A 23 -11.85 24.33 -2.80
N GLY A 24 -12.58 24.26 -1.68
CA GLY A 24 -12.68 23.05 -0.87
C GLY A 24 -13.33 21.89 -1.62
N ALA A 25 -14.42 22.15 -2.35
CA ALA A 25 -15.08 21.14 -3.18
C ALA A 25 -14.17 20.65 -4.31
N ALA A 26 -13.42 21.54 -4.96
CA ALA A 26 -12.45 21.16 -5.99
C ALA A 26 -11.33 20.27 -5.43
N ALA A 27 -10.77 20.64 -4.27
CA ALA A 27 -9.73 19.84 -3.60
C ALA A 27 -10.23 18.44 -3.22
N LEU A 28 -11.43 18.35 -2.63
CA LEU A 28 -12.05 17.06 -2.31
C LEU A 28 -12.36 16.23 -3.56
N GLY A 29 -12.78 16.87 -4.65
CA GLY A 29 -12.98 16.21 -5.93
C GLY A 29 -11.69 15.58 -6.46
N ILE A 30 -10.58 16.30 -6.44
CA ILE A 30 -9.28 15.79 -6.88
C ILE A 30 -8.81 14.62 -6.00
N LEU A 31 -8.90 14.76 -4.67
CA LEU A 31 -8.54 13.68 -3.75
C LEU A 31 -9.42 12.44 -3.94
N GLY A 32 -10.72 12.63 -4.16
CA GLY A 32 -11.64 11.53 -4.45
C GLY A 32 -11.30 10.81 -5.75
N ILE A 33 -10.98 11.55 -6.82
CA ILE A 33 -10.56 10.96 -8.10
C ILE A 33 -9.25 10.20 -7.94
N ALA A 34 -8.26 10.76 -7.25
CA ALA A 34 -6.97 10.09 -7.01
C ALA A 34 -7.15 8.79 -6.23
N PHE A 35 -7.98 8.79 -5.19
CA PHE A 35 -8.30 7.59 -4.40
C PHE A 35 -9.04 6.53 -5.22
N LEU A 36 -10.01 6.92 -6.06
CA LEU A 36 -10.70 5.98 -6.94
C LEU A 36 -9.75 5.39 -8.00
N ALA A 37 -8.87 6.22 -8.57
CA ALA A 37 -7.86 5.76 -9.51
C ALA A 37 -6.91 4.75 -8.86
N SER A 38 -6.47 4.98 -7.62
CA SER A 38 -5.62 4.01 -6.92
C SER A 38 -6.35 2.70 -6.61
N LEU A 39 -7.67 2.68 -6.39
CA LEU A 39 -8.42 1.41 -6.28
C LEU A 39 -8.45 0.61 -7.59
N LEU A 40 -8.48 1.30 -8.73
CA LEU A 40 -8.55 0.66 -10.06
C LEU A 40 -7.19 0.21 -10.59
N LEU A 41 -6.09 0.81 -10.11
CA LEU A 41 -4.72 0.51 -10.54
C LEU A 41 -4.06 -0.61 -9.73
N ARG A 42 -4.77 -1.16 -8.74
CA ARG A 42 -4.23 -2.26 -7.92
C ARG A 42 -4.02 -3.50 -8.77
N VAL A 43 -2.95 -4.22 -8.45
CA VAL A 43 -2.76 -5.57 -8.97
C VAL A 43 -3.59 -6.56 -8.16
N ASP A 44 -4.11 -7.56 -8.86
CA ASP A 44 -4.67 -8.75 -8.20
C ASP A 44 -3.56 -9.74 -7.80
N MET A 45 -3.96 -10.79 -7.10
CA MET A 45 -3.05 -11.82 -6.60
C MET A 45 -2.31 -12.55 -7.73
N ASP A 46 -2.95 -12.79 -8.87
CA ASP A 46 -2.34 -13.54 -9.96
C ASP A 46 -1.28 -12.68 -10.67
N GLN A 47 -1.58 -11.40 -10.90
CA GLN A 47 -0.60 -10.45 -11.41
C GLN A 47 0.56 -10.23 -10.43
N ALA A 48 0.30 -10.11 -9.13
CA ALA A 48 1.35 -10.01 -8.12
C ALA A 48 2.25 -11.25 -8.09
N ARG A 49 1.65 -12.45 -8.22
CA ARG A 49 2.39 -13.72 -8.30
C ARG A 49 3.30 -13.76 -9.52
N GLU A 50 2.82 -13.33 -10.68
CA GLU A 50 3.64 -13.28 -11.91
C GLU A 50 4.83 -12.34 -11.77
N ILE A 51 4.63 -11.17 -11.16
CA ILE A 51 5.71 -10.22 -10.89
C ILE A 51 6.72 -10.82 -9.91
N ALA A 52 6.25 -11.46 -8.83
CA ALA A 52 7.10 -12.12 -7.85
C ALA A 52 7.97 -13.22 -8.46
N LEU A 53 7.35 -14.11 -9.25
CA LEU A 53 8.06 -15.14 -10.00
C LEU A 53 9.09 -14.54 -10.95
N SER A 54 8.73 -13.46 -11.66
CA SER A 54 9.67 -12.77 -12.52
C SER A 54 10.85 -12.17 -11.73
N ALA A 55 10.61 -11.64 -10.53
CA ALA A 55 11.63 -11.05 -9.67
C ALA A 55 12.62 -12.11 -9.14
N ALA A 56 12.11 -13.30 -8.77
CA ALA A 56 12.93 -14.44 -8.32
C ALA A 56 13.60 -15.21 -9.48
N GLY A 57 13.39 -14.80 -10.74
CA GLY A 57 13.93 -15.48 -11.92
C GLY A 57 13.23 -16.82 -12.26
N GLY A 58 11.97 -16.97 -11.86
CA GLY A 58 11.15 -18.17 -12.00
C GLY A 58 11.08 -18.99 -10.71
N GLY A 59 10.78 -20.28 -10.84
CA GLY A 59 10.66 -21.22 -9.73
C GLY A 59 9.22 -21.57 -9.38
N ASP A 60 9.05 -22.17 -8.20
CA ASP A 60 7.78 -22.64 -7.68
C ASP A 60 7.36 -21.82 -6.46
N ILE A 61 6.10 -21.39 -6.42
CA ILE A 61 5.50 -20.74 -5.26
C ILE A 61 5.26 -21.80 -4.18
N VAL A 62 5.86 -21.60 -3.02
CA VAL A 62 5.81 -22.50 -1.86
C VAL A 62 5.05 -21.91 -0.69
N GLY A 63 4.88 -20.59 -0.67
CA GLY A 63 4.07 -19.86 0.29
C GLY A 63 3.59 -18.54 -0.31
N GLN A 64 2.39 -18.10 0.09
CA GLN A 64 1.86 -16.80 -0.30
C GLN A 64 0.96 -16.26 0.82
N SER A 65 1.03 -14.97 1.10
CA SER A 65 0.17 -14.27 2.05
C SER A 65 -0.25 -12.89 1.51
N VAL A 66 -1.31 -12.35 2.09
CA VAL A 66 -1.76 -10.98 1.83
C VAL A 66 -2.01 -10.28 3.15
N ASP A 67 -1.21 -9.28 3.44
CA ASP A 67 -1.50 -8.38 4.54
C ASP A 67 -2.51 -7.32 4.08
N ARG A 68 -3.63 -7.28 4.77
CA ARG A 68 -4.79 -6.43 4.45
C ARG A 68 -4.95 -5.32 5.48
N GLU A 69 -3.84 -4.80 5.98
CA GLU A 69 -3.85 -3.66 6.90
C GLU A 69 -4.00 -2.34 6.12
N GLY A 70 -5.05 -1.57 6.41
CA GLY A 70 -5.31 -0.29 5.74
C GLY A 70 -6.06 -0.40 4.40
N PHE A 71 -5.84 0.59 3.51
CA PHE A 71 -6.56 0.68 2.22
C PHE A 71 -5.90 -0.10 1.08
N TRP A 72 -4.60 -0.40 1.22
CA TRP A 72 -3.76 -1.04 0.22
C TRP A 72 -3.20 -2.32 0.84
N ASN A 73 -3.37 -3.43 0.14
CA ASN A 73 -2.76 -4.71 0.49
C ASN A 73 -1.25 -4.69 0.24
N GLU A 74 -0.56 -5.57 0.94
CA GLU A 74 0.79 -6.02 0.64
C GLU A 74 0.74 -7.52 0.36
N TYR A 75 1.52 -7.96 -0.62
CA TYR A 75 1.61 -9.35 -1.04
C TYR A 75 2.99 -9.88 -0.70
N SER A 76 3.07 -11.00 0.01
CA SER A 76 4.34 -11.70 0.23
C SER A 76 4.29 -13.07 -0.43
N PHE A 77 5.36 -13.42 -1.12
CA PHE A 77 5.54 -14.70 -1.80
C PHE A 77 6.86 -15.32 -1.38
N GLN A 78 6.78 -16.57 -0.94
CA GLN A 78 7.94 -17.43 -0.82
C GLN A 78 8.06 -18.23 -2.12
N ILE A 79 9.26 -18.26 -2.70
CA ILE A 79 9.56 -18.92 -3.98
C ILE A 79 10.80 -19.78 -3.82
N SER A 80 10.71 -21.05 -4.25
CA SER A 80 11.89 -21.91 -4.37
C SER A 80 12.36 -21.93 -5.82
N ASN A 81 13.63 -21.57 -6.06
CA ASN A 81 14.23 -21.59 -7.39
C ASN A 81 15.68 -22.08 -7.31
N ASN A 82 15.98 -23.19 -7.98
CA ASN A 82 17.34 -23.78 -8.10
C ASN A 82 18.09 -23.99 -6.77
N GLY A 83 17.38 -24.33 -5.68
CA GLY A 83 17.99 -24.53 -4.36
C GLY A 83 18.27 -23.25 -3.58
N THR A 84 17.67 -22.14 -4.02
CA THR A 84 17.59 -20.87 -3.29
C THR A 84 16.13 -20.60 -2.96
N TRP A 85 15.88 -20.09 -1.76
CA TRP A 85 14.57 -19.58 -1.35
C TRP A 85 14.58 -18.07 -1.48
N TYR A 86 13.51 -17.53 -2.04
CA TYR A 86 13.29 -16.11 -2.17
C TYR A 86 12.04 -15.72 -1.40
N GLU A 87 12.12 -14.63 -0.66
CA GLU A 87 10.96 -13.92 -0.16
C GLU A 87 10.82 -12.63 -0.96
N VAL A 88 9.67 -12.47 -1.61
CA VAL A 88 9.36 -11.32 -2.44
C VAL A 88 8.13 -10.64 -1.90
N GLU A 89 8.28 -9.38 -1.50
CA GLU A 89 7.17 -8.53 -1.07
C GLU A 89 6.82 -7.54 -2.17
N LEU A 90 5.53 -7.34 -2.38
CA LEU A 90 4.99 -6.40 -3.36
C LEU A 90 3.93 -5.53 -2.73
N ASP A 91 3.95 -4.24 -3.06
CA ASP A 91 2.86 -3.34 -2.73
C ASP A 91 1.57 -3.66 -3.55
N SER A 92 0.49 -2.97 -3.20
CA SER A 92 -0.80 -3.08 -3.89
C SER A 92 -0.79 -2.79 -5.39
N PHE A 93 0.26 -2.17 -5.90
CA PHE A 93 0.40 -1.74 -7.29
C PHE A 93 1.43 -2.60 -8.04
N GLY A 94 1.94 -3.66 -7.40
CA GLY A 94 2.88 -4.60 -7.98
C GLY A 94 4.32 -4.09 -8.01
N GLN A 95 4.67 -3.08 -7.22
CA GLN A 95 6.07 -2.72 -7.02
C GLN A 95 6.69 -3.68 -6.02
N VAL A 96 7.82 -4.28 -6.38
CA VAL A 96 8.63 -5.08 -5.45
C VAL A 96 9.21 -4.15 -4.40
N THR A 97 8.79 -4.33 -3.15
CA THR A 97 9.24 -3.57 -1.99
C THR A 97 10.43 -4.25 -1.32
N GLU A 98 10.46 -5.58 -1.33
CA GLU A 98 11.53 -6.39 -0.76
C GLU A 98 11.82 -7.63 -1.61
N LEU A 99 13.10 -8.02 -1.66
CA LEU A 99 13.58 -9.24 -2.31
C LEU A 99 14.75 -9.79 -1.47
N GLU A 100 14.45 -10.76 -0.62
CA GLU A 100 15.45 -11.47 0.18
C GLU A 100 15.69 -12.87 -0.38
N SER A 101 16.89 -13.40 -0.19
CA SER A 101 17.25 -14.76 -0.63
C SER A 101 18.07 -15.49 0.42
N ASP A 102 17.72 -16.75 0.68
CA ASP A 102 18.49 -17.64 1.55
C ASP A 102 18.83 -18.97 0.85
N TRP A 103 19.98 -19.53 1.20
CA TRP A 103 20.47 -20.80 0.68
C TRP A 103 20.04 -21.95 1.58
N ASP A 104 19.58 -23.04 0.95
CA ASP A 104 18.84 -24.19 1.48
C ASP A 104 19.59 -25.08 2.52
N ARG A 105 20.36 -24.51 3.45
CA ARG A 105 21.10 -25.24 4.49
C ARG A 105 20.63 -25.04 5.93
N ASP A 106 19.69 -24.14 6.21
CA ASP A 106 19.16 -24.02 7.58
C ASP A 106 17.74 -23.43 7.67
N TRP A 107 16.76 -24.08 7.01
CA TRP A 107 15.35 -23.81 7.30
C TRP A 107 14.92 -24.56 8.57
N SER A 108 15.35 -24.04 9.71
CA SER A 108 14.82 -24.38 11.04
C SER A 108 14.16 -23.17 11.72
N HIS A 109 13.37 -22.41 10.96
CA HIS A 109 12.42 -21.46 11.52
C HIS A 109 11.00 -21.70 11.00
N GLY A 110 10.13 -22.15 11.91
CA GLY A 110 8.70 -21.84 11.87
C GLY A 110 7.90 -22.43 10.72
N ARG A 111 7.74 -23.76 10.72
CA ARG A 111 6.52 -24.38 10.20
C ARG A 111 5.33 -23.73 10.92
N TRP A 112 4.70 -22.73 10.30
CA TRP A 112 3.44 -22.18 10.75
C TRP A 112 2.36 -23.20 10.38
N ASP A 113 2.00 -24.01 11.37
CA ASP A 113 0.80 -24.83 11.35
C ASP A 113 -0.41 -23.89 11.29
N TRP A 114 -1.10 -23.86 10.15
CA TRP A 114 -2.44 -23.27 10.03
C TRP A 114 -3.47 -24.38 10.30
N ASP A 115 -3.90 -24.50 11.55
CA ASP A 115 -5.19 -25.10 11.91
C ASP A 115 -6.31 -24.06 11.78
#